data_AF-A0A4U8URX2-F1
#
_entry.id   AF-A0A4U8URX2-F1
#
_cell.length_a   1.000
_cell.length_b   1.000
_cell.length_c   1.000
_cell.angle_alpha   90.00
_cell.angle_beta   90.00
_cell.angle_gamma   90.00
#
_symmetry.space_group_name_H-M   'P 1'
#
loop_
_entity.id
_entity.type
_entity.pdbx_description
1 polymer ?
#
loop_
_entity_poly.entity_id
_entity_poly.type
_entity_poly.pdbx_seq_one_letter_code
_entity_poly.pdbx_strand_id
1 'polypeptide(L)'
;MALLPLGTGNDLSRGMGWGGAFSDEPLSQLLQAILHETAVTYLDRWRIDVQPNVDSSTIEGGDDLNDAVQSSLPLTVMNNYFSIGADAHVALQFHHSRSANPQMLNSRFKNRIAYGGLGTIDLFKRSWKDLSDFITIECDGVDLTSKIKEFKFHCILFHNITFYAGGTIPWGSDTSDEFLRPSSCDGKIEVATLYPGCTARRYS
;
A
#
# COMPACT_ATOMS: atom_id res chain seq x y z
N MET A 1 -14.49 -11.10 11.94
CA MET A 1 -14.70 -10.34 10.67
C MET A 1 -14.54 -11.33 9.54
N ALA A 2 -15.43 -11.34 8.56
CA ALA A 2 -15.28 -12.09 7.32
C ALA A 2 -15.13 -11.11 6.15
N LEU A 3 -14.40 -11.50 5.11
CA LEU A 3 -14.10 -10.63 3.96
C LEU A 3 -14.81 -11.14 2.72
N LEU A 4 -15.48 -10.24 2.01
CA LEU A 4 -16.15 -10.55 0.76
C LEU A 4 -15.54 -9.74 -0.40
N PRO A 5 -14.83 -10.38 -1.35
CA PRO A 5 -14.09 -9.68 -2.41
C PRO A 5 -14.97 -9.19 -3.57
N LEU A 6 -15.81 -8.19 -3.30
CA LEU A 6 -16.72 -7.58 -4.30
C LEU A 6 -16.04 -6.53 -5.19
N GLY A 7 -14.89 -6.00 -4.76
CA GLY A 7 -14.21 -4.89 -5.43
C GLY A 7 -13.14 -5.29 -6.44
N THR A 8 -12.32 -4.31 -6.84
CA THR A 8 -11.09 -4.53 -7.61
C THR A 8 -9.88 -4.76 -6.69
N GLY A 9 -9.79 -4.00 -5.58
CA GLY A 9 -8.69 -4.02 -4.59
C GLY A 9 -8.94 -4.99 -3.43
N ASN A 10 -8.93 -6.28 -3.72
CA ASN A 10 -9.26 -7.34 -2.75
C ASN A 10 -8.02 -7.99 -2.10
N ASP A 11 -6.93 -7.26 -1.90
CA ASP A 11 -5.66 -7.86 -1.46
C ASP A 11 -5.72 -8.43 -0.04
N LEU A 12 -6.47 -7.79 0.87
CA LEU A 12 -6.71 -8.35 2.19
C LEU A 12 -7.47 -9.69 2.13
N SER A 13 -8.48 -9.78 1.26
CA SER A 13 -9.23 -11.02 1.02
C SER A 13 -8.33 -12.13 0.50
N ARG A 14 -7.42 -11.80 -0.42
CA ARG A 14 -6.39 -12.75 -0.91
C ARG A 14 -5.47 -13.21 0.22
N GLY A 15 -4.96 -12.26 1.02
CA GLY A 15 -4.04 -12.55 2.12
C GLY A 15 -4.65 -13.42 3.21
N MET A 16 -5.96 -13.28 3.45
CA MET A 16 -6.70 -14.05 4.44
C MET A 16 -7.29 -15.36 3.89
N GLY A 17 -6.98 -15.74 2.65
CA GLY A 17 -7.45 -17.01 2.06
C GLY A 17 -8.86 -17.00 1.46
N TRP A 18 -9.54 -15.85 1.44
CA TRP A 18 -10.89 -15.68 0.85
C TRP A 18 -10.85 -15.45 -0.67
N GLY A 19 -9.65 -15.36 -1.24
CA GLY A 19 -9.45 -15.21 -2.67
C GLY A 19 -9.65 -13.77 -3.17
N GLY A 20 -9.51 -13.61 -4.48
CA GLY A 20 -9.48 -12.30 -5.14
C GLY A 20 -10.80 -11.86 -5.78
N ALA A 21 -11.81 -12.71 -5.83
CA ALA A 21 -13.10 -12.47 -6.48
C ALA A 21 -14.17 -13.35 -5.82
N PHE A 22 -15.40 -12.83 -5.75
CA PHE A 22 -16.55 -13.60 -5.30
C PHE A 22 -17.08 -14.50 -6.43
N SER A 23 -17.55 -15.71 -6.08
CA SER A 23 -17.98 -16.78 -6.98
C SER A 23 -19.46 -16.75 -7.37
N ASP A 24 -20.20 -15.68 -7.06
CA ASP A 24 -21.67 -15.57 -7.26
C ASP A 24 -22.47 -16.72 -6.61
N GLU A 25 -21.89 -17.37 -5.59
CA GLU A 25 -22.55 -18.42 -4.83
C GLU A 25 -23.69 -17.86 -3.95
N PRO A 26 -24.73 -18.66 -3.65
CA PRO A 26 -25.80 -18.23 -2.76
C PRO A 26 -25.26 -17.80 -1.39
N LEU A 27 -25.75 -16.67 -0.88
CA LEU A 27 -25.32 -16.13 0.42
C LEU A 27 -25.46 -17.14 1.56
N SER A 28 -26.47 -18.02 1.50
CA SER A 28 -26.65 -19.10 2.48
C SER A 28 -25.48 -20.08 2.52
N GLN A 29 -24.90 -20.42 1.36
CA GLN A 29 -23.73 -21.31 1.27
C GLN A 29 -22.48 -20.60 1.80
N LEU A 30 -22.28 -19.33 1.44
CA LEU A 30 -21.20 -18.51 2.00
C LEU A 30 -21.28 -18.43 3.53
N LEU A 31 -22.47 -18.17 4.09
CA LEU A 31 -22.66 -18.11 5.55
C LEU A 31 -22.39 -19.46 6.22
N GLN A 32 -22.79 -20.56 5.59
CA GLN A 32 -22.52 -21.90 6.08
C GLN A 32 -21.02 -22.21 6.07
N ALA A 33 -20.31 -21.84 5.00
CA ALA A 33 -18.86 -21.97 4.91
C ALA A 33 -18.16 -21.10 5.98
N ILE A 34 -18.59 -19.85 6.18
CA ILE A 34 -18.06 -18.99 7.25
C ILE A 34 -18.21 -19.67 8.62
N LEU A 35 -19.36 -20.27 8.92
CA LEU A 35 -19.65 -20.86 10.23
C LEU A 35 -18.92 -22.19 10.49
N HIS A 36 -18.70 -23.00 9.45
CA HIS A 36 -18.27 -24.39 9.62
C HIS A 36 -16.94 -24.75 8.97
N GLU A 37 -16.51 -23.99 7.96
CA GLU A 37 -15.39 -24.35 7.09
C GLU A 37 -14.22 -23.36 7.18
N THR A 38 -14.40 -22.21 7.86
CA THR A 38 -13.36 -21.19 7.96
C THR A 38 -12.61 -21.21 9.29
N ALA A 39 -11.33 -20.89 9.24
CA ALA A 39 -10.47 -20.76 10.41
C ALA A 39 -10.29 -19.28 10.78
N VAL A 40 -10.13 -19.01 12.08
CA VAL A 40 -9.77 -17.67 12.55
C VAL A 40 -8.30 -17.40 12.22
N THR A 41 -8.06 -16.32 11.49
CA THR A 41 -6.72 -15.77 11.25
C THR A 41 -6.53 -14.48 12.04
N TYR A 42 -5.31 -14.27 12.52
CA TYR A 42 -4.91 -13.02 13.17
C TYR A 42 -4.38 -12.03 12.14
N LEU A 43 -4.55 -10.74 12.42
CA LEU A 43 -4.07 -9.65 11.58
C LEU A 43 -3.60 -8.51 12.49
N ASP A 44 -2.35 -8.12 12.33
CA ASP A 44 -1.77 -6.95 12.96
C ASP A 44 -2.39 -5.69 12.36
N ARG A 45 -2.57 -4.68 13.22
CA ARG A 45 -3.16 -3.41 12.84
C ARG A 45 -2.23 -2.29 13.27
N TRP A 46 -1.75 -1.55 12.29
CA TRP A 46 -0.73 -0.54 12.50
C TRP A 46 -1.37 0.82 12.70
N ARG A 47 -0.95 1.52 13.74
CA ARG A 47 -1.32 2.92 13.93
C ARG A 47 -0.36 3.81 13.14
N ILE A 48 -0.91 4.75 12.40
CA ILE A 48 -0.18 5.78 11.66
C ILE A 48 -0.50 7.12 12.31
N ASP A 49 0.55 7.77 12.82
CA ASP A 49 0.49 9.13 13.32
C ASP A 49 1.23 10.05 12.33
N VAL A 50 0.56 11.12 11.91
CA VAL A 50 1.11 12.11 10.98
C VAL A 50 1.20 13.45 11.68
N GLN A 51 2.34 14.11 11.54
CA GLN A 51 2.58 15.42 12.11
C GLN A 51 3.19 16.34 11.04
N PRO A 52 2.80 17.62 10.99
CA PRO A 52 3.45 18.58 10.12
C PRO A 52 4.93 18.68 10.43
N ASN A 53 5.77 18.74 9.39
CA ASN A 53 7.20 18.96 9.56
C ASN A 53 7.47 20.45 9.85
N VAL A 54 7.62 20.77 11.13
CA VAL A 54 7.85 22.15 11.63
C VAL A 54 9.18 22.74 11.18
N ASP A 55 10.19 21.92 10.87
CA ASP A 55 11.50 22.40 10.41
C ASP A 55 11.47 22.88 8.94
N SER A 56 10.39 22.57 8.20
CA SER A 56 10.23 22.93 6.79
C SER A 56 9.47 24.24 6.53
N SER A 57 8.90 24.86 7.58
CA SER A 57 8.11 26.10 7.46
C SER A 57 8.94 27.35 7.12
N THR A 58 10.27 27.23 6.98
CA THR A 58 11.17 28.30 6.53
C THR A 58 11.37 28.36 5.02
N ILE A 59 10.78 27.43 4.24
CA ILE A 59 10.82 27.51 2.76
C ILE A 59 9.69 28.45 2.29
N GLU A 60 10.08 29.61 1.77
CA GLU A 60 9.23 30.72 1.34
C GLU A 60 8.11 30.30 0.35
N GLY A 61 6.85 30.50 0.74
CA GLY A 61 5.66 30.23 -0.09
C GLY A 61 4.36 30.14 0.73
N GLY A 62 4.15 31.10 1.64
CA GLY A 62 3.27 30.98 2.80
C GLY A 62 1.74 31.10 2.63
N ASP A 63 1.18 31.02 1.42
CA ASP A 63 -0.30 31.07 1.24
C ASP A 63 -0.92 29.75 0.75
N ASP A 64 -0.20 28.91 -0.03
CA ASP A 64 -0.77 27.65 -0.57
C ASP A 64 -0.64 26.44 0.38
N LEU A 65 0.18 26.52 1.42
CA LEU A 65 0.41 25.42 2.37
C LEU A 65 -0.68 25.32 3.44
N ASN A 66 -1.37 26.42 3.76
CA ASN A 66 -2.37 26.42 4.84
C ASN A 66 -3.65 25.64 4.51
N ASP A 67 -4.03 25.55 3.22
CA ASP A 67 -5.20 24.78 2.80
C ASP A 67 -4.90 23.27 2.61
N ALA A 68 -3.64 22.90 2.44
CA ALA A 68 -3.21 21.52 2.18
C ALA A 68 -2.70 20.76 3.43
N VAL A 69 -2.42 21.45 4.54
CA VAL A 69 -2.05 20.81 5.80
C VAL A 69 -3.32 20.31 6.49
N GLN A 70 -3.86 19.21 6.00
CA GLN A 70 -4.77 18.41 6.81
C GLN A 70 -3.91 17.73 7.90
N SER A 71 -3.77 18.40 9.04
CA SER A 71 -2.98 17.96 10.20
C SER A 71 -3.48 16.68 10.86
N SER A 72 -4.58 16.10 10.36
CA SER A 72 -5.15 14.85 10.83
C SER A 72 -5.56 13.96 9.67
N LEU A 73 -5.04 12.73 9.66
CA LEU A 73 -5.51 11.71 8.74
C LEU A 73 -6.97 11.36 9.05
N PRO A 74 -7.83 11.14 8.04
CA PRO A 74 -9.19 10.66 8.26
C PRO A 74 -9.22 9.26 8.89
N LEU A 75 -8.14 8.48 8.71
CA LEU A 75 -7.95 7.16 9.31
C LEU A 75 -6.50 7.02 9.78
N THR A 76 -6.33 6.64 11.03
CA THR A 76 -5.02 6.42 11.68
C THR A 76 -4.68 4.94 11.82
N VAL A 77 -5.50 4.03 11.30
CA VAL A 77 -5.23 2.59 11.37
C VAL A 77 -5.11 1.98 9.99
N MET A 78 -3.97 1.32 9.75
CA MET A 78 -3.64 0.59 8.54
C MET A 78 -3.73 -0.92 8.77
N ASN A 79 -4.45 -1.60 7.88
CA ASN A 79 -4.54 -3.07 7.88
C ASN A 79 -3.77 -3.71 6.72
N ASN A 80 -3.53 -2.99 5.62
CA ASN A 80 -2.98 -3.57 4.38
C ASN A 80 -1.58 -3.03 4.08
N TYR A 81 -1.51 -1.80 3.59
CA TYR A 81 -0.28 -1.13 3.23
C TYR A 81 -0.48 0.39 3.18
N PHE A 82 0.63 1.10 3.31
CA PHE A 82 0.76 2.55 3.23
C PHE A 82 1.98 2.86 2.36
N SER A 83 1.88 3.83 1.46
CA SER A 83 2.95 4.16 0.53
C SER A 83 3.18 5.66 0.41
N ILE A 84 4.42 6.02 0.10
CA ILE A 84 4.86 7.39 -0.18
C ILE A 84 5.59 7.37 -1.52
N GLY A 85 5.29 8.36 -2.37
CA GLY A 85 5.94 8.53 -3.67
C GLY A 85 5.07 8.08 -4.85
N ALA A 86 5.71 7.47 -5.85
CA ALA A 86 5.09 7.14 -7.13
C ALA A 86 3.79 6.30 -7.00
N ASP A 87 3.76 5.28 -6.13
CA ASP A 87 2.55 4.49 -5.92
C ASP A 87 1.38 5.32 -5.38
N ALA A 88 1.62 6.12 -4.33
CA ALA A 88 0.61 6.99 -3.75
C ALA A 88 0.09 8.00 -4.78
N HIS A 89 0.96 8.51 -5.65
CA HIS A 89 0.58 9.40 -6.73
C HIS A 89 -0.34 8.73 -7.76
N VAL A 90 0.01 7.51 -8.20
CA VAL A 90 -0.80 6.72 -9.13
C VAL A 90 -2.16 6.38 -8.50
N ALA A 91 -2.18 6.01 -7.22
CA ALA A 91 -3.42 5.74 -6.48
C ALA A 91 -4.32 6.98 -6.40
N LEU A 92 -3.75 8.16 -6.15
CA LEU A 92 -4.47 9.42 -6.13
C LEU A 92 -5.03 9.80 -7.51
N GLN A 93 -4.22 9.70 -8.56
CA GLN A 93 -4.66 9.95 -9.93
C GLN A 93 -5.79 9.00 -10.36
N PHE A 94 -5.69 7.73 -9.99
CA PHE A 94 -6.74 6.74 -10.24
C PHE A 94 -8.02 7.10 -9.48
N HIS A 95 -7.92 7.50 -8.20
CA HIS A 95 -9.06 7.96 -7.41
C HIS A 95 -9.76 9.15 -8.08
N HIS A 96 -9.01 10.20 -8.43
CA HIS A 96 -9.57 11.38 -9.12
C HIS A 96 -10.22 11.02 -10.46
N SER A 97 -9.56 10.18 -11.26
CA SER A 97 -10.09 9.72 -12.55
C SER A 97 -11.39 8.93 -12.39
N ARG A 98 -11.50 8.09 -11.35
CA ARG A 98 -12.70 7.33 -11.01
C ARG A 98 -13.83 8.21 -10.50
N SER A 99 -13.52 9.20 -9.68
CA SER A 99 -14.49 10.17 -9.17
C SER A 99 -15.02 11.07 -10.30
N ALA A 100 -14.18 11.43 -11.27
CA ALA A 100 -14.58 12.22 -12.44
C ALA A 100 -15.39 11.42 -13.47
N ASN A 101 -15.06 10.13 -13.68
CA ASN A 101 -15.67 9.29 -14.73
C ASN A 101 -16.13 7.92 -14.20
N PRO A 102 -17.14 7.85 -13.30
CA PRO A 102 -17.57 6.60 -12.71
C PRO A 102 -18.10 5.58 -13.73
N GLN A 103 -18.73 6.05 -14.82
CA GLN A 103 -19.27 5.20 -15.89
C GLN A 103 -18.18 4.50 -16.71
N MET A 104 -16.99 5.10 -16.82
CA MET A 104 -15.87 4.51 -17.55
C MET A 104 -15.08 3.51 -16.69
N LEU A 105 -15.21 3.59 -15.36
CA LEU A 105 -14.48 2.79 -14.37
C LEU A 105 -15.42 1.92 -13.53
N ASN A 106 -16.51 1.46 -14.16
CA ASN A 106 -17.56 0.66 -13.54
C ASN A 106 -17.28 -0.85 -13.54
N SER A 107 -16.18 -1.30 -14.15
CA SER A 107 -15.83 -2.72 -14.22
C SER A 107 -14.42 -3.00 -13.70
N ARG A 108 -14.25 -4.19 -13.10
CA ARG A 108 -12.98 -4.62 -12.51
C ARG A 108 -11.85 -4.65 -13.53
N PHE A 109 -12.14 -5.08 -14.76
CA PHE A 109 -11.17 -5.12 -15.85
C PHE A 109 -10.72 -3.72 -16.28
N LYS A 110 -11.66 -2.79 -16.50
CA LYS A 110 -11.34 -1.39 -16.85
C LYS A 110 -10.53 -0.73 -15.73
N ASN A 111 -10.87 -1.00 -14.48
CA ASN A 111 -10.16 -0.47 -13.32
C ASN A 111 -8.71 -0.96 -13.26
N ARG A 112 -8.46 -2.24 -13.56
CA ARG A 112 -7.10 -2.79 -13.66
C ARG A 112 -6.28 -2.15 -14.78
N ILE A 113 -6.88 -2.00 -15.97
CA ILE A 113 -6.19 -1.36 -17.11
C ILE A 113 -5.85 0.09 -16.80
N ALA A 114 -6.80 0.86 -16.25
CA ALA A 114 -6.57 2.25 -15.91
C ALA A 114 -5.45 2.39 -14.86
N TYR A 115 -5.46 1.57 -13.81
CA TYR A 115 -4.39 1.58 -12.80
C TYR A 115 -3.03 1.21 -13.39
N GLY A 116 -2.98 0.15 -14.21
CA GLY A 116 -1.75 -0.27 -14.89
C GLY A 116 -1.21 0.78 -15.86
N GLY A 117 -2.07 1.44 -16.63
CA GLY A 117 -1.70 2.50 -17.57
C GLY A 117 -1.21 3.77 -16.89
N LEU A 118 -1.81 4.17 -15.77
CA LEU A 118 -1.33 5.31 -14.99
C LEU A 118 0.04 5.00 -14.36
N GLY A 119 0.21 3.79 -13.82
CA GLY A 119 1.49 3.32 -13.28
C GLY A 119 2.62 3.36 -14.32
N THR A 120 2.36 2.89 -15.55
CA THR A 120 3.38 2.92 -16.61
C THR A 120 3.72 4.34 -17.05
N ILE A 121 2.74 5.24 -17.16
CA ILE A 121 3.00 6.65 -17.48
C ILE A 121 3.88 7.30 -16.41
N ASP A 122 3.58 7.07 -15.13
CA ASP A 122 4.35 7.67 -14.02
C ASP A 122 5.79 7.13 -13.96
N LEU A 123 5.96 5.83 -14.20
CA LEU A 123 7.26 5.17 -14.41
C LEU A 123 8.11 5.89 -15.46
N PHE A 124 7.52 6.30 -16.59
CA PHE A 124 8.24 7.03 -17.65
C PHE A 124 8.51 8.49 -17.33
N LYS A 125 7.62 9.15 -16.60
CA LYS A 125 7.76 10.58 -16.24
C LYS A 125 8.83 10.84 -15.19
N ARG A 126 9.24 9.82 -14.41
CA ARG A 126 10.23 9.95 -13.32
C ARG A 126 9.93 11.13 -12.38
N SER A 127 8.66 11.42 -12.17
CA SER A 127 8.20 12.58 -11.40
C SER A 127 8.67 12.57 -9.94
N TRP A 128 9.09 11.40 -9.45
CA TRP A 128 9.52 11.14 -8.08
C TRP A 128 11.03 10.87 -7.94
N LYS A 129 11.82 11.27 -8.95
CA LYS A 129 13.28 11.04 -8.97
C LYS A 129 14.06 11.73 -7.84
N ASP A 130 13.51 12.82 -7.32
CA ASP A 130 14.15 13.62 -6.27
C ASP A 130 13.57 13.27 -4.88
N LEU A 131 12.62 12.34 -4.80
CA LEU A 131 11.96 11.96 -3.53
C LEU A 131 12.97 11.55 -2.46
N SER A 132 14.01 10.82 -2.86
CA SER A 132 15.06 10.36 -1.95
C SER A 132 15.81 11.50 -1.24
N ASP A 133 15.80 12.70 -1.81
CA ASP A 133 16.51 13.86 -1.23
C ASP A 133 15.70 14.51 -0.10
N PHE A 134 14.38 14.30 -0.09
CA PHE A 134 13.44 14.86 0.88
C PHE A 134 12.96 13.86 1.94
N ILE A 135 13.34 12.59 1.85
CA ILE A 135 12.96 11.56 2.81
C ILE A 135 14.13 11.19 3.72
N THR A 136 13.83 11.14 5.01
CA THR A 136 14.61 10.42 6.02
C THR A 136 13.79 9.22 6.50
N ILE A 137 14.47 8.12 6.80
CA ILE A 137 13.81 6.91 7.32
C ILE A 137 14.63 6.32 8.45
N GLU A 138 13.94 5.97 9.52
CA GLU A 138 14.48 5.21 10.63
C GLU A 138 13.53 4.06 10.90
N CYS A 139 14.07 2.86 11.10
CA CYS A 139 13.29 1.69 11.46
C CYS A 139 14.02 0.94 12.58
N ASP A 140 13.32 0.62 13.67
CA ASP A 140 13.90 -0.02 14.87
C ASP A 140 15.16 0.69 15.40
N GLY A 141 15.22 2.03 15.34
CA GLY A 141 16.40 2.81 15.74
C GLY A 141 17.57 2.77 14.75
N VAL A 142 17.39 2.16 13.57
CA VAL A 142 18.38 2.11 12.50
C VAL A 142 18.03 3.12 11.41
N ASP A 143 18.91 4.09 11.19
CA ASP A 143 18.80 5.04 10.08
C ASP A 143 19.10 4.34 8.74
N LEU A 144 18.16 4.41 7.79
CA LEU A 144 18.31 3.86 6.44
C LEU A 144 18.33 4.96 5.37
N THR A 145 18.35 6.24 5.77
CA THR A 145 18.34 7.41 4.87
C THR A 145 19.45 7.34 3.82
N SER A 146 20.66 6.92 4.21
CA SER A 146 21.78 6.79 3.26
C SER A 146 21.48 5.79 2.15
N LYS A 147 20.82 4.67 2.46
CA LYS A 147 20.44 3.66 1.46
C LYS A 147 19.38 4.23 0.52
N ILE A 148 18.40 4.96 1.05
CA ILE A 148 17.37 5.58 0.21
C ILE A 148 17.98 6.54 -0.81
N LYS A 149 18.94 7.36 -0.37
CA LYS A 149 19.65 8.31 -1.23
C LYS A 149 20.55 7.63 -2.25
N GLU A 150 21.26 6.59 -1.85
CA GLU A 150 22.14 5.81 -2.73
C GLU A 150 21.37 5.18 -3.89
N PHE A 151 20.26 4.51 -3.59
CA PHE A 151 19.45 3.82 -4.59
C PHE A 151 18.42 4.71 -5.28
N LYS A 152 18.29 5.97 -4.87
CA LYS A 152 17.36 6.96 -5.44
C LYS A 152 15.94 6.42 -5.53
N PHE A 153 15.42 5.92 -4.43
CA PHE A 153 14.09 5.31 -4.44
C PHE A 153 13.01 6.36 -4.73
N HIS A 154 12.09 6.00 -5.63
CA HIS A 154 10.95 6.84 -6.01
C HIS A 154 9.67 6.48 -5.24
N CYS A 155 9.70 5.40 -4.46
CA CYS A 155 8.56 4.90 -3.72
C CYS A 155 9.01 4.09 -2.51
N ILE A 156 8.36 4.33 -1.37
CA ILE A 156 8.51 3.54 -0.15
C ILE A 156 7.14 2.94 0.15
N LEU A 157 7.11 1.63 0.40
CA LEU A 157 5.93 0.84 0.69
C LEU A 157 6.09 0.20 2.07
N PHE A 158 5.18 0.53 2.97
CA PHE A 158 4.97 -0.14 4.25
C PHE A 158 3.84 -1.14 4.06
N HIS A 159 4.08 -2.41 4.33
CA HIS A 159 3.21 -3.53 3.99
C HIS A 159 2.96 -4.39 5.23
N ASN A 160 1.75 -4.91 5.35
CA ASN A 160 1.31 -5.76 6.47
C ASN A 160 0.62 -7.06 6.01
N ILE A 161 0.40 -7.22 4.71
CA ILE A 161 -0.24 -8.42 4.14
C ILE A 161 0.63 -8.96 3.00
N THR A 162 0.41 -10.19 2.55
CA THR A 162 1.26 -10.77 1.50
C THR A 162 1.10 -10.11 0.13
N PHE A 163 -0.12 -9.66 -0.18
CA PHE A 163 -0.49 -9.18 -1.52
C PHE A 163 -0.57 -7.66 -1.61
N TYR A 164 -0.21 -7.14 -2.77
CA TYR A 164 -0.25 -5.72 -3.11
C TYR A 164 -0.73 -5.56 -4.57
N ALA A 165 -1.19 -4.35 -4.93
CA ALA A 165 -1.58 -3.97 -6.29
C ALA A 165 -2.40 -5.02 -7.07
N GLY A 166 -3.37 -5.67 -6.42
CA GLY A 166 -4.26 -6.63 -7.07
C GLY A 166 -3.74 -8.07 -7.14
N GLY A 167 -2.78 -8.43 -6.29
CA GLY A 167 -2.29 -9.81 -6.12
C GLY A 167 -0.80 -9.99 -6.42
N THR A 168 -0.05 -8.91 -6.62
CA THR A 168 1.41 -8.98 -6.71
C THR A 168 2.02 -9.23 -5.33
N ILE A 169 3.21 -9.81 -5.31
CA ILE A 169 3.97 -10.08 -4.08
C ILE A 169 5.25 -9.26 -4.17
N PRO A 170 5.35 -8.11 -3.50
CA PRO A 170 6.50 -7.20 -3.61
C PRO A 170 7.83 -7.85 -3.19
N TRP A 171 7.75 -8.86 -2.31
CA TRP A 171 8.87 -9.55 -1.66
C TRP A 171 9.41 -10.74 -2.46
N GLY A 172 8.77 -11.10 -3.58
CA GLY A 172 9.05 -12.33 -4.32
C GLY A 172 8.47 -13.58 -3.63
N SER A 173 8.42 -14.69 -4.38
CA SER A 173 7.88 -15.97 -3.90
C SER A 173 8.90 -16.88 -3.23
N ASP A 174 10.20 -16.59 -3.39
CA ASP A 174 11.28 -17.57 -3.21
C ASP A 174 12.23 -17.22 -2.05
N THR A 175 11.68 -16.90 -0.88
CA THR A 175 12.49 -16.84 0.36
C THR A 175 12.46 -18.22 1.02
N SER A 176 13.58 -18.95 0.93
CA SER A 176 13.74 -20.28 1.56
C SER A 176 13.90 -20.22 3.08
N ASP A 177 14.07 -19.03 3.65
CA ASP A 177 14.19 -18.80 5.09
C ASP A 177 12.84 -18.34 5.66
N GLU A 178 12.20 -19.20 6.46
CA GLU A 178 10.91 -18.92 7.11
C GLU A 178 10.94 -17.66 7.99
N PHE A 179 12.09 -17.29 8.57
CA PHE A 179 12.21 -16.09 9.39
C PHE A 179 12.15 -14.78 8.59
N LEU A 180 12.42 -14.85 7.29
CA LEU A 180 12.37 -13.71 6.36
C LEU A 180 11.03 -13.61 5.62
N ARG A 181 10.14 -14.59 5.77
CA ARG A 181 8.86 -14.60 5.06
C ARG A 181 7.93 -13.53 5.65
N PRO A 182 7.31 -12.68 4.81
CA PRO A 182 6.30 -11.73 5.28
C PRO A 182 5.15 -12.43 5.99
N SER A 183 4.73 -11.87 7.12
CA SER A 183 3.59 -12.35 7.92
C SER A 183 2.71 -11.17 8.28
N SER A 184 1.41 -11.43 8.42
CA SER A 184 0.44 -10.40 8.80
C SER A 184 0.07 -10.43 10.28
N CYS A 185 0.75 -11.25 11.08
CA CYS A 185 0.40 -11.52 12.47
C CYS A 185 1.60 -11.82 13.39
N ASP A 186 2.78 -11.29 13.08
CA ASP A 186 4.00 -11.49 13.86
C ASP A 186 4.53 -10.22 14.53
N GLY A 187 3.74 -9.15 14.53
CA GLY A 187 4.08 -7.86 15.12
C GLY A 187 5.15 -7.11 14.35
N LYS A 188 5.38 -7.44 13.07
CA LYS A 188 6.39 -6.77 12.23
C LYS A 188 5.76 -6.13 11.02
N ILE A 189 6.38 -5.05 10.55
CA ILE A 189 6.01 -4.34 9.33
C ILE A 189 7.08 -4.52 8.26
N GLU A 190 6.60 -4.78 7.06
CA GLU A 190 7.42 -4.96 5.87
C GLU A 190 7.67 -3.62 5.19
N VAL A 191 8.93 -3.19 5.09
CA VAL A 191 9.30 -1.98 4.34
C VAL A 191 10.01 -2.38 3.05
N ALA A 192 9.39 -2.05 1.92
CA ALA A 192 9.88 -2.33 0.57
C ALA A 192 10.03 -1.04 -0.24
N THR A 193 10.99 -1.04 -1.14
CA THR A 193 11.23 0.07 -2.07
C THR A 193 10.97 -0.42 -3.49
N LEU A 194 9.97 0.14 -4.18
CA LEU A 194 9.72 -0.20 -5.58
C LEU A 194 10.80 0.49 -6.44
N TYR A 195 11.13 -0.02 -7.65
CA TYR A 195 12.19 0.43 -8.60
C TYR A 195 13.56 -0.35 -8.52
N PRO A 196 14.47 -0.31 -9.54
CA PRO A 196 15.53 -1.30 -9.73
C PRO A 196 16.45 -1.48 -8.51
N GLY A 197 16.65 -2.73 -8.08
CA GLY A 197 17.37 -3.07 -6.86
C GLY A 197 16.46 -3.29 -5.64
N CYS A 198 15.14 -3.40 -5.84
CA CYS A 198 14.09 -3.70 -4.85
C CYS A 198 14.64 -4.40 -3.60
N THR A 199 14.81 -3.64 -2.51
CA THR A 199 15.19 -4.19 -1.21
C THR A 199 13.98 -4.14 -0.30
N ALA A 200 13.81 -5.22 0.46
CA ALA A 200 12.67 -5.41 1.31
C ALA A 200 13.20 -5.91 2.65
N ARG A 201 12.84 -5.25 3.76
CA ARG A 201 13.26 -5.58 5.13
C ARG A 201 12.12 -5.48 6.15
N ARG A 202 12.19 -6.30 7.20
CA ARG A 202 11.16 -6.43 8.24
C ARG A 202 11.61 -5.69 9.50
N TYR A 203 10.70 -4.97 10.14
CA TYR A 203 10.93 -4.15 11.35
C TYR A 203 9.81 -4.37 12.36
N SER A 204 10.02 -4.06 13.64
CA SER A 204 9.06 -4.33 14.73
C SER A 204 8.23 -3.11 15.13
#